data_AF-A0A8T3YEL9-F1
#
_entry.id   AF-A0A8T3YEL9-F1
#
_cell.length_a   1.000
_cell.length_b   1.000
_cell.length_c   1.000
_cell.angle_alpha   90.00
_cell.angle_beta   90.00
_cell.angle_gamma   90.00
#
_symmetry.space_group_name_H-M   'P 1'
#
loop_
_entity.id
_entity.type
_entity.pdbx_description
1 polymer ?
#
loop_
_entity_poly.entity_id
_entity_poly.type
_entity_poly.pdbx_seq_one_letter_code
_entity_poly.pdbx_strand_id
1 'polypeptide(L)'
;MKRARIILALLVFAGSFGYWVASRVALVRDIDAVTARAQLAADRDDMLAYLTQLEENLVRHGVTHGHWAALPWRRTMENDAALHLQSVQRMRGRLIAIEHVPPTDAAYQVALDDLRGTLRELPRIATPWHVTHAWVYLVLAAIGAIVVVLTLLGVRFPLAAGTRLVEALIVFTILSILAALIFI
;
A
#
# COMPACT_ATOMS: atom_id res chain seq x y z
N MET A 1 -16.01 31.18 18.26
CA MET A 1 -15.31 29.99 18.78
C MET A 1 -15.92 28.64 18.36
N LYS A 2 -17.23 28.38 18.53
CA LYS A 2 -17.85 27.09 18.10
C LYS A 2 -17.66 26.76 16.61
N ARG A 3 -17.80 27.74 15.72
CA ARG A 3 -17.61 27.57 14.26
C ARG A 3 -16.20 27.11 13.88
N ALA A 4 -15.16 27.66 14.49
CA ALA A 4 -13.77 27.27 14.23
C ALA A 4 -13.48 25.81 14.59
N ARG A 5 -14.11 25.30 15.67
CA ARG A 5 -13.95 23.90 16.10
C ARG A 5 -14.67 22.92 15.16
N ILE A 6 -15.82 23.30 14.62
CA ILE A 6 -16.54 22.52 13.60
C ILE A 6 -15.73 22.45 12.30
N ILE A 7 -15.16 23.58 11.87
CA ILE A 7 -14.31 23.62 10.67
C ILE A 7 -13.09 22.71 10.85
N LEU A 8 -12.42 22.75 12.00
CA LEU A 8 -11.29 21.87 12.30
C LEU A 8 -11.68 20.39 12.24
N ALA A 9 -12.83 20.02 12.80
CA ALA A 9 -13.33 18.65 12.75
C ALA A 9 -13.57 18.16 11.32
N LEU A 10 -14.17 19.02 10.48
CA LEU A 10 -14.42 18.72 9.07
C LEU A 10 -13.12 18.55 8.29
N LEU A 11 -12.10 19.36 8.58
CA LEU A 11 -10.77 19.24 7.94
C LEU A 11 -10.06 17.95 8.32
N VAL A 12 -10.10 17.56 9.60
CA VAL A 12 -9.52 16.27 10.06
C VAL A 12 -10.22 15.11 9.37
N PHE A 13 -11.56 15.12 9.35
CA PHE A 13 -12.34 14.06 8.70
C PHE A 13 -12.04 13.97 7.19
N ALA A 14 -12.09 15.11 6.49
CA ALA A 14 -11.81 15.17 5.05
C ALA A 14 -10.36 14.71 4.74
N GLY A 15 -9.39 15.10 5.57
CA GLY A 15 -8.00 14.67 5.44
C GLY A 15 -7.82 13.17 5.62
N SER A 16 -8.42 12.58 6.68
CA SER A 16 -8.36 11.13 6.92
C SER A 16 -9.02 10.34 5.79
N PHE A 17 -10.18 10.79 5.29
CA PHE A 17 -10.86 10.14 4.18
C PHE A 17 -10.05 10.26 2.88
N GLY A 18 -9.52 11.44 2.57
CA GLY A 18 -8.67 11.67 1.42
C GLY A 18 -7.42 10.78 1.45
N TYR A 19 -6.78 10.65 2.61
CA TYR A 19 -5.64 9.74 2.79
C TYR A 19 -6.01 8.27 2.58
N TRP A 20 -7.16 7.81 3.11
CA TRP A 20 -7.64 6.44 2.90
C TRP A 20 -7.88 6.12 1.41
N VAL A 21 -8.45 7.06 0.66
CA VAL A 21 -8.63 6.91 -0.79
C VAL A 21 -7.28 6.92 -1.51
N ALA A 22 -6.40 7.86 -1.17
CA ALA A 22 -5.08 7.99 -1.80
C ALA A 22 -4.21 6.74 -1.61
N SER A 23 -4.20 6.15 -0.41
CA SER A 23 -3.44 4.93 -0.14
C SER A 23 -3.97 3.74 -0.94
N ARG A 24 -5.29 3.65 -1.14
CA ARG A 24 -5.89 2.62 -2.01
C ARG A 24 -5.43 2.78 -3.46
N VAL A 25 -5.47 4.01 -3.97
CA VAL A 25 -5.07 4.31 -5.35
C VAL A 25 -3.58 3.99 -5.54
N ALA A 26 -2.73 4.34 -4.58
CA ALA A 26 -1.31 4.01 -4.62
C ALA A 26 -1.08 2.49 -4.67
N LEU A 27 -1.72 1.71 -3.78
CA LEU A 27 -1.62 0.25 -3.79
C LEU A 27 -2.05 -0.38 -5.13
N VAL A 28 -3.18 0.07 -5.70
CA VAL A 28 -3.67 -0.46 -6.98
C VAL A 28 -2.70 -0.11 -8.12
N ARG A 29 -2.18 1.12 -8.14
CA ARG A 29 -1.24 1.60 -9.16
C ARG A 29 0.10 0.88 -9.07
N ASP A 30 0.60 0.67 -7.87
CA ASP A 30 1.97 0.20 -7.62
C ASP A 30 2.07 -1.33 -7.61
N ILE A 31 0.99 -2.03 -7.25
CA ILE A 31 0.98 -3.48 -7.16
C ILE A 31 0.15 -4.06 -8.30
N ASP A 32 -1.19 -3.92 -8.25
CA ASP A 32 -2.08 -4.60 -9.20
C ASP A 32 -1.80 -4.19 -10.66
N ALA A 33 -1.56 -2.90 -10.92
CA ALA A 33 -1.27 -2.42 -12.28
C ALA A 33 0.13 -2.83 -12.76
N VAL A 34 1.13 -2.92 -11.87
CA VAL A 34 2.46 -3.40 -12.25
C VAL A 34 2.43 -4.90 -12.55
N THR A 35 1.70 -5.69 -11.74
CA THR A 35 1.43 -7.10 -12.04
C THR A 35 0.75 -7.28 -13.40
N ALA A 36 -0.25 -6.44 -13.72
CA ALA A 36 -0.92 -6.48 -15.02
C ALA A 36 0.02 -6.11 -16.19
N ARG A 37 0.95 -5.17 -16.01
CA ARG A 37 1.97 -4.86 -17.03
C ARG A 37 2.97 -6.01 -17.19
N ALA A 38 3.41 -6.62 -16.10
CA ALA A 38 4.30 -7.79 -16.14
C ALA A 38 3.68 -8.96 -16.92
N GLN A 39 2.36 -9.19 -16.78
CA GLN A 39 1.63 -10.21 -17.55
C GLN A 39 1.62 -9.96 -19.06
N LEU A 40 1.76 -8.70 -19.47
CA LEU A 40 1.70 -8.25 -20.87
C LEU A 40 3.08 -7.92 -21.44
N ALA A 41 4.15 -8.08 -20.65
CA ALA A 41 5.52 -7.82 -21.10
C ALA A 41 5.84 -8.67 -22.33
N ALA A 42 6.39 -8.04 -23.37
CA ALA A 42 6.66 -8.70 -24.66
C ALA A 42 7.91 -9.60 -24.58
N ASP A 43 8.87 -9.22 -23.75
CA ASP A 43 10.14 -9.91 -23.55
C ASP A 43 10.52 -10.03 -22.07
N ARG A 44 11.62 -10.76 -21.84
CA ARG A 44 12.20 -11.03 -20.53
C ARG A 44 12.61 -9.77 -19.80
N ASP A 45 13.21 -8.80 -20.48
CA ASP A 45 13.81 -7.64 -19.82
C ASP A 45 12.73 -6.71 -19.28
N ASP A 46 11.70 -6.46 -20.07
CA ASP A 46 10.51 -5.74 -19.63
C ASP A 46 9.84 -6.45 -18.45
N MET A 47 9.68 -7.77 -18.54
CA MET A 47 9.05 -8.56 -17.49
C MET A 47 9.87 -8.52 -16.19
N LEU A 48 11.20 -8.62 -16.30
CA LEU A 48 12.11 -8.57 -15.16
C LEU A 48 12.10 -7.18 -14.52
N ALA A 49 12.04 -6.11 -15.31
CA ALA A 49 11.90 -4.75 -14.82
C ALA A 49 10.59 -4.58 -14.02
N TYR A 50 9.46 -5.01 -14.57
CA TYR A 50 8.17 -4.93 -13.87
C TYR A 50 8.13 -5.80 -12.60
N LEU A 51 8.68 -7.00 -12.62
CA LEU A 51 8.73 -7.85 -11.41
C LEU A 51 9.67 -7.29 -10.34
N THR A 52 10.77 -6.64 -10.74
CA THR A 52 11.66 -5.93 -9.81
C THR A 52 10.93 -4.75 -9.17
N GLN A 53 10.24 -3.94 -9.98
CA GLN A 53 9.41 -2.85 -9.48
C GLN A 53 8.29 -3.36 -8.56
N LEU A 54 7.63 -4.47 -8.91
CA LEU A 54 6.59 -5.08 -8.10
C LEU A 54 7.13 -5.49 -6.73
N GLU A 55 8.28 -6.15 -6.68
CA GLU A 55 8.95 -6.52 -5.43
C GLU A 55 9.24 -5.31 -4.55
N GLU A 56 9.85 -4.27 -5.11
CA GLU A 56 10.13 -3.02 -4.38
C GLU A 56 8.85 -2.37 -3.85
N ASN A 57 7.77 -2.37 -4.65
CA ASN A 57 6.48 -1.82 -4.26
C ASN A 57 5.82 -2.64 -3.15
N LEU A 58 5.90 -3.98 -3.20
CA LEU A 58 5.43 -4.85 -2.12
C LEU A 58 6.14 -4.51 -0.80
N VAL A 59 7.46 -4.34 -0.83
CA VAL A 59 8.24 -3.95 0.35
C VAL A 59 7.85 -2.55 0.84
N ARG A 60 7.77 -1.57 -0.07
CA ARG A 60 7.40 -0.17 0.24
C ARG A 60 6.04 -0.07 0.91
N HIS A 61 5.07 -0.85 0.45
CA HIS A 61 3.70 -0.89 0.99
C HIS A 61 3.55 -1.84 2.19
N GLY A 62 4.64 -2.44 2.68
CA GLY A 62 4.64 -3.32 3.84
C GLY A 62 4.02 -4.70 3.58
N VAL A 63 3.82 -5.07 2.32
CA VAL A 63 3.27 -6.36 1.88
C VAL A 63 4.38 -7.42 1.88
N THR A 64 4.96 -7.68 3.04
CA THR A 64 6.11 -8.59 3.20
C THR A 64 5.83 -9.76 4.13
N HIS A 65 4.82 -9.66 4.98
CA HIS A 65 4.46 -10.66 5.98
C HIS A 65 3.01 -10.53 6.41
N GLY A 66 2.47 -11.57 7.05
CA GLY A 66 1.08 -11.61 7.49
C GLY A 66 0.11 -12.04 6.40
N HIS A 67 -1.19 -11.95 6.69
CA HIS A 67 -2.24 -12.38 5.77
C HIS A 67 -3.19 -11.22 5.44
N TRP A 68 -3.61 -11.09 4.18
CA TRP A 68 -4.64 -10.12 3.77
C TRP A 68 -6.08 -10.63 3.95
N ALA A 69 -6.28 -11.43 4.99
CA ALA A 69 -7.59 -11.89 5.43
C ALA A 69 -7.89 -11.34 6.83
N ALA A 70 -8.98 -10.57 6.93
CA ALA A 70 -9.41 -9.97 8.19
C ALA A 70 -9.75 -11.01 9.28
N LEU A 71 -10.22 -12.20 8.88
CA LEU A 71 -10.71 -13.23 9.79
C LEU A 71 -9.71 -14.39 9.87
N PRO A 72 -9.32 -14.86 11.08
CA PRO A 72 -8.30 -15.89 11.24
C PRO A 72 -8.58 -17.20 10.48
N TRP A 73 -9.84 -17.63 10.42
CA TRP A 73 -10.24 -18.87 9.72
C TRP A 73 -10.26 -18.74 8.20
N ARG A 74 -10.06 -17.52 7.66
CA ARG A 74 -9.90 -17.29 6.21
C ARG A 74 -8.43 -17.15 5.81
N ARG A 75 -7.49 -17.27 6.74
CA ARG A 75 -6.05 -17.22 6.45
C ARG A 75 -5.65 -18.49 5.71
N THR A 76 -5.11 -18.33 4.51
CA THR A 76 -4.69 -19.43 3.62
C THR A 76 -3.36 -19.08 2.98
N MET A 77 -2.69 -20.06 2.37
CA MET A 77 -1.46 -19.82 1.63
C MET A 77 -1.65 -18.81 0.49
N GLU A 78 -2.83 -18.78 -0.13
CA GLU A 78 -3.17 -17.82 -1.18
C GLU A 78 -3.17 -16.37 -0.69
N ASN A 79 -3.41 -16.13 0.61
CA ASN A 79 -3.45 -14.78 1.18
C ASN A 79 -2.30 -14.43 2.11
N ASP A 80 -1.23 -15.20 2.07
CA ASP A 80 0.02 -14.93 2.78
C ASP A 80 0.93 -13.99 1.97
N ALA A 81 1.27 -12.84 2.55
CA ALA A 81 2.13 -11.82 1.93
C ALA A 81 3.57 -12.28 1.72
N ALA A 82 4.11 -13.10 2.61
CA ALA A 82 5.47 -13.61 2.46
C ALA A 82 5.54 -14.60 1.29
N LEU A 83 4.54 -15.48 1.15
CA LEU A 83 4.46 -16.41 0.03
C LEU A 83 4.23 -15.70 -1.30
N HIS A 84 3.46 -14.62 -1.31
CA HIS A 84 3.27 -13.79 -2.50
C HIS A 84 4.59 -13.14 -2.95
N LEU A 85 5.30 -12.48 -2.02
CA LEU A 85 6.60 -11.88 -2.28
C LEU A 85 7.63 -12.91 -2.76
N GLN A 86 7.69 -14.07 -2.10
CA GLN A 86 8.57 -15.16 -2.50
C GLN A 86 8.24 -15.69 -3.91
N SER A 87 6.97 -15.68 -4.31
CA SER A 87 6.56 -16.10 -5.65
C SER A 87 7.05 -15.11 -6.71
N VAL A 88 6.97 -13.80 -6.45
CA VAL A 88 7.56 -12.76 -7.31
C VAL A 88 9.07 -12.96 -7.45
N GLN A 89 9.78 -13.16 -6.33
CA GLN A 89 11.23 -13.40 -6.32
C GLN A 89 11.62 -14.67 -7.11
N ARG A 90 10.86 -15.76 -6.96
CA ARG A 90 11.08 -16.99 -7.72
C ARG A 90 10.91 -16.77 -9.23
N MET A 91 9.88 -16.04 -9.64
CA MET A 91 9.67 -15.71 -11.06
C MET A 91 10.82 -14.86 -11.63
N ARG A 92 11.33 -13.87 -10.86
CA ARG A 92 12.53 -13.12 -11.24
C ARG A 92 13.74 -14.03 -11.44
N GLY A 93 13.98 -14.95 -10.51
CA GLY A 93 15.05 -15.95 -10.64
C GLY A 93 14.93 -16.80 -11.90
N ARG A 94 13.70 -17.19 -12.27
CA ARG A 94 13.44 -17.93 -13.52
C ARG A 94 13.70 -17.09 -14.77
N LEU A 95 13.37 -15.80 -14.76
CA LEU A 95 13.70 -14.89 -15.87
C LEU A 95 15.20 -14.72 -16.05
N ILE A 96 15.95 -14.61 -14.95
CA ILE A 96 17.42 -14.53 -14.99
C ILE A 96 18.01 -15.83 -15.55
N ALA A 97 17.46 -17.00 -15.18
CA ALA A 97 17.95 -18.29 -15.65
C ALA A 97 17.80 -18.49 -17.18
N ILE A 98 16.85 -17.80 -17.82
CA ILE A 98 16.66 -17.86 -19.29
C ILE A 98 17.40 -16.73 -20.02
N GLU A 99 18.29 -15.99 -19.35
CA GLU A 99 18.97 -14.84 -19.94
C GLU A 99 19.74 -15.19 -21.22
N HIS A 100 20.35 -16.38 -21.24
CA HIS A 100 21.18 -16.86 -22.34
C HIS A 100 20.39 -17.52 -23.47
N VAL A 101 19.08 -17.69 -23.33
CA VAL A 101 18.24 -18.30 -24.37
C VAL A 101 17.86 -17.22 -25.39
N PRO A 102 18.17 -17.43 -26.69
CA PRO A 102 17.82 -16.45 -27.71
C PRO A 102 16.30 -16.22 -27.80
N PRO A 103 15.83 -14.97 -27.96
CA PRO A 103 14.39 -14.67 -28.09
C PRO A 103 13.68 -15.34 -29.26
N THR A 104 14.45 -15.77 -30.27
CA THR A 104 13.97 -16.48 -31.46
C THR A 104 13.73 -17.97 -31.21
N ASP A 105 14.21 -18.51 -30.08
CA ASP A 105 14.02 -19.91 -29.73
C ASP A 105 12.61 -20.13 -29.16
N ALA A 106 11.99 -21.26 -29.53
CA ALA A 106 10.68 -21.64 -29.00
C ALA A 106 10.74 -21.85 -27.47
N ALA A 107 11.88 -22.34 -26.95
CA ALA A 107 12.08 -22.53 -25.53
C ALA A 107 11.97 -21.21 -24.72
N TYR A 108 12.45 -20.10 -25.29
CA TYR A 108 12.32 -18.77 -24.68
C TYR A 108 10.86 -18.36 -24.55
N GLN A 109 10.09 -18.48 -25.64
CA GLN A 109 8.68 -18.07 -25.67
C GLN A 109 7.82 -18.92 -24.72
N VAL A 110 8.05 -20.24 -24.70
CA VAL A 110 7.37 -21.17 -23.77
C VAL A 110 7.67 -20.81 -22.31
N ALA A 111 8.93 -20.51 -21.99
CA ALA A 111 9.31 -20.11 -20.64
C ALA A 111 8.65 -18.79 -20.22
N LEU A 112 8.58 -17.81 -21.13
CA LEU A 112 7.91 -16.54 -20.85
C LEU A 112 6.40 -16.71 -20.68
N ASP A 113 5.77 -17.52 -21.51
CA ASP A 113 4.32 -17.78 -21.44
C ASP A 113 3.93 -18.50 -20.14
N ASP A 114 4.74 -19.44 -19.66
CA ASP A 114 4.53 -20.08 -18.36
C ASP A 114 4.59 -19.08 -17.20
N LEU A 115 5.54 -18.14 -17.25
CA LEU A 115 5.65 -17.07 -16.26
C LEU A 115 4.48 -16.08 -16.34
N ARG A 116 4.04 -15.71 -17.55
CA ARG A 116 2.84 -14.88 -17.75
C ARG A 116 1.59 -15.59 -17.22
N GLY A 117 1.49 -16.92 -17.41
CA GLY A 117 0.45 -17.77 -16.85
C GLY A 117 0.45 -17.74 -15.33
N THR A 118 1.60 -17.98 -14.71
CA THR A 118 1.78 -17.94 -13.25
C THR A 118 1.38 -16.57 -12.69
N LEU A 119 1.78 -15.47 -13.33
CA LEU A 119 1.38 -14.12 -12.93
C LEU A 119 -0.12 -13.89 -13.01
N ARG A 120 -0.82 -14.51 -13.97
CA ARG A 120 -2.28 -14.37 -14.15
C ARG A 120 -3.04 -15.04 -13.02
N GLU A 121 -2.48 -16.10 -12.45
CA GLU A 121 -3.04 -16.82 -11.32
C GLU A 121 -2.74 -16.14 -9.98
N LEU A 122 -1.78 -15.21 -9.94
CA LEU A 122 -1.50 -14.49 -8.71
C LEU A 122 -2.72 -13.66 -8.26
N PRO A 123 -3.10 -13.76 -6.98
CA PRO A 123 -4.23 -13.02 -6.45
C PRO A 123 -3.95 -11.52 -6.49
N ARG A 124 -5.00 -10.74 -6.75
CA ARG A 124 -4.95 -9.27 -6.62
C ARG A 124 -4.99 -8.89 -5.15
N ILE A 125 -3.92 -8.25 -4.68
CA ILE A 125 -3.73 -8.05 -3.24
C ILE A 125 -4.08 -6.62 -2.80
N ALA A 126 -4.05 -5.63 -3.70
CA ALA A 126 -4.15 -4.22 -3.30
C ALA A 126 -5.43 -3.91 -2.51
N THR A 127 -6.60 -4.35 -3.00
CA THR A 127 -7.87 -4.11 -2.31
C THR A 127 -8.01 -4.93 -1.02
N PRO A 128 -7.78 -6.25 -1.00
CA PRO A 128 -7.83 -7.04 0.24
C PRO A 128 -6.85 -6.55 1.31
N TRP A 129 -5.64 -6.17 0.92
CA TRP A 129 -4.62 -5.63 1.81
C TRP A 129 -5.07 -4.30 2.42
N HIS A 130 -5.57 -3.38 1.59
CA HIS A 130 -6.08 -2.08 2.03
C HIS A 130 -7.25 -2.20 3.02
N VAL A 131 -8.20 -3.11 2.75
CA VAL A 131 -9.34 -3.36 3.64
C VAL A 131 -8.90 -4.01 4.95
N THR A 132 -7.98 -4.98 4.91
CA THR A 132 -7.48 -5.64 6.12
C THR A 132 -6.74 -4.67 7.04
N HIS A 133 -6.12 -3.63 6.47
CA HIS A 133 -5.44 -2.56 7.22
C HIS A 133 -6.33 -1.32 7.46
N ALA A 134 -7.62 -1.38 7.10
CA ALA A 134 -8.57 -0.29 7.31
C ALA A 134 -8.65 0.15 8.79
N TRP A 135 -8.40 -0.77 9.73
CA TRP A 135 -8.42 -0.48 11.17
C TRP A 135 -7.41 0.60 11.57
N VAL A 136 -6.25 0.69 10.92
CA VAL A 136 -5.25 1.74 11.19
C VAL A 136 -5.85 3.12 10.93
N TYR A 137 -6.60 3.25 9.84
CA TYR A 137 -7.28 4.48 9.47
C TYR A 137 -8.44 4.79 10.42
N LEU A 138 -9.16 3.77 10.90
CA LEU A 138 -10.20 3.95 11.92
C LEU A 138 -9.62 4.43 13.25
N VAL A 139 -8.45 3.91 13.66
CA VAL A 139 -7.75 4.37 14.86
C VAL A 139 -7.30 5.83 14.69
N LEU A 140 -6.71 6.20 13.55
CA LEU A 140 -6.32 7.58 13.27
C LEU A 140 -7.53 8.54 13.25
N ALA A 141 -8.64 8.12 12.63
CA ALA A 141 -9.89 8.88 12.63
C ALA A 141 -10.47 9.01 14.04
N ALA A 142 -10.41 7.94 14.86
CA ALA A 142 -10.87 7.96 16.24
C ALA A 142 -10.01 8.91 17.11
N ILE A 143 -8.69 8.90 16.96
CA ILE A 143 -7.78 9.84 17.62
C ILE A 143 -8.15 11.28 17.22
N GLY A 144 -8.34 11.53 15.92
CA GLY A 144 -8.77 12.84 15.41
C GLY A 144 -10.11 13.28 16.02
N ALA A 145 -11.08 12.38 16.08
CA ALA A 145 -12.39 12.64 16.69
C ALA A 145 -12.29 12.94 18.20
N ILE A 146 -11.46 12.18 18.94
CA ILE A 146 -11.21 12.41 20.36
C ILE A 146 -10.60 13.81 20.57
N VAL A 147 -9.60 14.19 19.78
CA VAL A 147 -8.97 15.52 19.85
C VAL A 147 -10.01 16.62 19.61
N VAL A 148 -10.87 16.45 18.60
CA VAL A 148 -11.98 17.38 18.32
C VAL A 148 -12.93 17.50 19.51
N VAL A 149 -13.37 16.37 20.08
CA VAL A 149 -14.30 16.34 21.22
C VAL A 149 -13.70 17.01 22.44
N LEU A 150 -12.46 16.68 22.80
CA LEU A 150 -11.74 17.30 23.92
C LEU A 150 -11.61 18.82 23.73
N THR A 151 -11.32 19.25 22.50
CA THR A 151 -11.26 20.68 22.13
C THR A 151 -12.64 21.36 22.25
N LEU A 152 -13.72 20.67 21.88
CA LEU A 152 -15.10 21.17 22.01
C LEU A 152 -15.54 21.30 23.48
N LEU A 153 -15.17 20.34 24.33
CA LEU A 153 -15.44 20.32 25.76
C LEU A 153 -14.61 21.34 26.56
N GLY A 154 -13.68 22.06 25.90
CA GLY A 154 -12.87 23.08 26.57
C GLY A 154 -11.79 22.48 27.47
N VAL A 155 -11.47 21.19 27.30
CA VAL A 155 -10.33 20.54 27.94
C VAL A 155 -9.08 21.26 27.46
N ARG A 156 -8.47 22.03 28.37
CA ARG A 156 -7.16 22.62 28.14
C ARG A 156 -6.17 21.48 28.33
N PHE A 157 -5.62 20.98 27.24
CA PHE A 157 -4.42 20.14 27.32
C PHE A 157 -3.39 20.94 28.14
N PRO A 158 -2.75 20.35 29.18
CA PRO A 158 -1.74 21.03 29.98
C PRO A 158 -0.55 21.34 29.07
N LEU A 159 -0.66 22.49 28.41
CA LEU A 159 0.31 23.08 27.51
C LEU A 159 1.33 23.79 28.39
N ALA A 160 2.34 23.06 28.84
CA ALA A 160 3.62 23.70 29.08
C ALA A 160 4.10 24.22 27.71
N ALA A 161 3.92 25.52 27.49
CA ALA A 161 4.15 26.29 26.26
C ALA A 161 3.07 26.14 25.15
N GLY A 162 2.30 27.22 24.98
CA GLY A 162 1.14 27.34 24.10
C GLY A 162 1.39 27.21 22.60
N THR A 163 0.28 27.09 21.87
CA THR A 163 0.09 27.02 20.40
C THR A 163 0.78 25.87 19.65
N ARG A 164 1.93 25.41 20.12
CA ARG A 164 2.79 24.47 19.41
C ARG A 164 2.29 23.04 19.33
N LEU A 165 1.36 22.57 20.16
CA LEU A 165 0.95 21.15 20.13
C LEU A 165 -0.20 20.87 19.16
N VAL A 166 -1.14 21.80 19.02
CA VAL A 166 -2.15 21.75 17.95
C VAL A 166 -1.48 22.08 16.61
N GLU A 167 -0.57 23.06 16.60
CA GLU A 167 0.31 23.29 15.45
C GLU A 167 1.20 22.09 15.19
N ALA A 168 1.77 21.40 16.19
CA ALA A 168 2.57 20.21 15.99
C ALA A 168 1.73 19.00 15.60
N LEU A 169 0.46 18.89 15.99
CA LEU A 169 -0.42 17.82 15.50
C LEU A 169 -0.90 18.11 14.08
N ILE A 170 -1.19 19.37 13.75
CA ILE A 170 -1.51 19.80 12.40
C ILE A 170 -0.27 19.64 11.51
N VAL A 171 0.90 20.09 11.96
CA VAL A 171 2.20 19.90 11.31
C VAL A 171 2.57 18.44 11.29
N PHE A 172 2.28 17.62 12.31
CA PHE A 172 2.50 16.18 12.26
C PHE A 172 1.56 15.51 11.27
N THR A 173 0.29 15.93 11.19
CA THR A 173 -0.67 15.40 10.21
C THR A 173 -0.28 15.84 8.80
N ILE A 174 0.10 17.11 8.61
CA ILE A 174 0.58 17.68 7.34
C ILE A 174 1.93 17.09 6.95
N LEU A 175 2.87 16.89 7.88
CA LEU A 175 4.16 16.22 7.67
C LEU A 175 3.98 14.72 7.46
N SER A 176 2.99 14.07 8.07
CA SER A 176 2.67 12.67 7.77
C SER A 176 2.08 12.55 6.36
N ILE A 177 1.26 13.51 5.94
CA ILE A 177 0.74 13.61 4.58
C ILE A 177 1.85 13.97 3.58
N LEU A 178 2.75 14.91 3.90
CA LEU A 178 3.88 15.32 3.06
C LEU A 178 4.99 14.26 2.99
N ALA A 179 5.32 13.60 4.10
CA ALA A 179 6.22 12.45 4.11
C ALA A 179 5.62 11.31 3.28
N ALA A 180 4.31 11.05 3.40
CA ALA A 180 3.63 10.10 2.53
C ALA A 180 3.62 10.51 1.04
N LEU A 181 3.72 11.80 0.72
CA LEU A 181 3.89 12.30 -0.66
C LEU A 181 5.34 12.22 -1.15
N ILE A 182 6.33 12.25 -0.26
CA ILE A 182 7.77 12.11 -0.57
C ILE A 182 8.17 10.64 -0.76
N PHE A 183 7.44 9.70 -0.15
CA PHE A 183 7.66 8.24 -0.29
C PHE A 183 6.78 7.58 -1.39
N ILE A 184 6.06 8.37 -2.19
CA ILE A 184 5.48 7.96 -3.49
C ILE A 184 6.55 8.17 -4.57
#